data_AF-A0A3C0B1P4-F1
#
_entry.id   AF-A0A3C0B1P4-F1
#
_cell.length_a   1.000
_cell.length_b   1.000
_cell.length_c   1.000
_cell.angle_alpha   90.00
_cell.angle_beta   90.00
_cell.angle_gamma   90.00
#
_symmetry.space_group_name_H-M   'P 1'
#
loop_
_entity.id
_entity.type
_entity.pdbx_description
1 polymer ?
#
loop_
_entity_poly.entity_id
_entity_poly.type
_entity_poly.pdbx_seq_one_letter_code
_entity_poly.pdbx_strand_id
1 'polypeptide(L)'
;MIVVEEKLTEIFEQLPEIDGFKPIYKWGNEFHLQQQLELYSKANTSPYPLIYQTSNKSVQQTFGNTCEANLKLVLACRNTEVSLTNEERWAMSYKNILYPLVRNIEKCFDRCGVVNWSGNYDMQEFPNYGNGKDNFTLDVWDAIVIDVKIQIISNCISQIRF
;
A
#
# COMPACT_ATOMS: atom_id res chain seq x y z
N MET A 1 20.05 -12.28 3.81
CA MET A 1 19.53 -11.45 2.70
C MET A 1 18.27 -10.79 3.22
N ILE A 2 18.11 -9.48 3.05
CA ILE A 2 16.89 -8.80 3.51
C ILE A 2 15.84 -8.96 2.41
N VAL A 3 14.72 -9.59 2.76
CA VAL A 3 13.55 -9.68 1.88
C VAL A 3 12.63 -8.51 2.21
N VAL A 4 12.51 -7.56 1.27
CA VAL A 4 11.76 -6.31 1.46
C VAL A 4 10.29 -6.63 1.75
N GLU A 5 9.72 -7.56 1.01
CA GLU A 5 8.33 -7.96 1.08
C GLU A 5 7.96 -8.58 2.44
N GLU A 6 8.83 -9.40 3.01
CA GLU A 6 8.64 -10.00 4.34
C GLU A 6 8.67 -8.91 5.41
N LYS A 7 9.66 -8.01 5.34
CA LYS A 7 9.78 -6.91 6.31
C LYS A 7 8.59 -5.95 6.24
N LEU A 8 8.13 -5.59 5.05
CA LEU A 8 6.94 -4.76 4.89
C LEU A 8 5.67 -5.47 5.36
N THR A 9 5.59 -6.80 5.20
CA THR A 9 4.48 -7.59 5.76
C THR A 9 4.45 -7.46 7.28
N GLU A 10 5.58 -7.68 7.96
CA GLU A 10 5.68 -7.53 9.43
C GLU A 10 5.39 -6.09 9.90
N ILE A 11 5.80 -5.07 9.13
CA ILE A 11 5.55 -3.65 9.46
C ILE A 11 4.06 -3.32 9.33
N PHE A 12 3.45 -3.69 8.19
CA PHE A 12 2.08 -3.30 7.88
C PHE A 12 1.03 -4.16 8.59
N GLU A 13 1.39 -5.33 9.11
CA GLU A 13 0.53 -6.10 10.00
C GLU A 13 0.17 -5.32 11.28
N GLN A 14 1.00 -4.35 11.69
CA GLN A 14 0.73 -3.51 12.86
C GLN A 14 -0.20 -2.33 12.57
N LEU A 15 -0.54 -2.03 11.31
CA LEU A 15 -1.41 -0.89 10.95
C LEU A 15 -2.77 -0.97 11.68
N PRO A 16 -3.30 0.13 12.22
CA PRO A 16 -4.62 0.11 12.83
C PRO A 16 -5.71 -0.07 11.77
N GLU A 17 -6.91 -0.44 12.22
CA GLU A 17 -8.09 -0.38 11.37
C GLU A 17 -8.37 1.06 10.94
N ILE A 18 -8.86 1.20 9.71
CA ILE A 18 -9.28 2.47 9.13
C ILE A 18 -10.73 2.28 8.71
N ASP A 19 -11.61 3.12 9.26
CA ASP A 19 -13.06 3.01 9.05
C ASP A 19 -13.63 1.61 9.38
N GLY A 20 -13.08 0.95 10.41
CA GLY A 20 -13.48 -0.40 10.83
C GLY A 20 -12.93 -1.55 9.98
N PHE A 21 -12.05 -1.26 9.02
CA PHE A 21 -11.42 -2.27 8.18
C PHE A 21 -9.91 -2.29 8.37
N LYS A 22 -9.35 -3.49 8.56
CA LYS A 22 -7.91 -3.71 8.65
C LYS A 22 -7.26 -3.59 7.26
N PRO A 23 -6.26 -2.69 7.06
CA PRO A 23 -5.53 -2.65 5.80
C PRO A 23 -4.82 -3.97 5.50
N ILE A 24 -4.88 -4.41 4.25
CA ILE A 24 -4.23 -5.65 3.80
C ILE A 24 -3.03 -5.29 2.94
N TYR A 25 -1.87 -5.87 3.26
CA TYR A 25 -0.67 -5.74 2.45
C TYR A 25 -0.46 -6.94 1.54
N LYS A 26 -0.20 -6.68 0.26
CA LYS A 26 0.14 -7.67 -0.78
C LYS A 26 1.16 -7.09 -1.75
N TRP A 27 1.76 -7.95 -2.56
CA TRP A 27 2.84 -7.57 -3.47
C TRP A 27 2.86 -8.47 -4.70
N GLY A 28 3.44 -7.97 -5.78
CA GLY A 28 3.59 -8.74 -7.02
C GLY A 28 3.58 -7.87 -8.28
N ASN A 29 3.09 -8.44 -9.36
CA ASN A 29 2.91 -7.77 -10.65
C ASN A 29 1.41 -7.68 -10.97
N GLU A 30 1.07 -7.02 -12.07
CA GLU A 30 -0.30 -6.89 -12.57
C GLU A 30 -1.09 -8.21 -12.55
N PHE A 31 -0.49 -9.25 -13.11
CA PHE A 31 -1.12 -10.56 -13.23
C PHE A 31 -1.46 -11.17 -11.87
N HIS A 32 -0.56 -11.04 -10.89
CA HIS A 32 -0.81 -11.49 -9.52
C HIS A 32 -1.87 -10.64 -8.82
N LEU A 33 -1.88 -9.32 -9.02
CA LEU A 33 -2.93 -8.44 -8.51
C LEU A 33 -4.30 -8.87 -9.03
N GLN A 34 -4.43 -9.09 -10.34
CA GLN A 34 -5.68 -9.50 -10.95
C GLN A 34 -6.17 -10.85 -10.40
N GLN A 35 -5.31 -11.88 -10.38
CA GLN A 35 -5.67 -13.17 -9.78
C GLN A 35 -6.11 -13.03 -8.33
N GLN A 36 -5.44 -12.17 -7.57
CA GLN A 36 -5.78 -11.95 -6.18
C GLN A 36 -7.16 -11.31 -6.03
N LEU A 37 -7.46 -10.27 -6.80
CA LEU A 37 -8.79 -9.66 -6.82
C LEU A 37 -9.89 -10.66 -7.22
N GLU A 38 -9.61 -11.53 -8.20
CA GLU A 38 -10.53 -12.62 -8.57
C GLU A 38 -10.80 -13.59 -7.43
N LEU A 39 -9.78 -13.96 -6.64
CA LEU A 39 -9.94 -14.84 -5.48
C LEU A 39 -10.82 -14.19 -4.40
N TYR A 40 -10.60 -12.91 -4.11
CA TYR A 40 -11.44 -12.16 -3.16
C TYR A 40 -12.89 -12.08 -3.62
N SER A 41 -13.11 -11.80 -4.90
CA SER A 41 -14.44 -11.78 -5.53
C SER A 41 -15.14 -13.14 -5.42
N LYS A 42 -14.46 -14.24 -5.76
CA LYS A 42 -14.99 -15.61 -5.63
C LYS A 42 -15.32 -15.99 -4.18
N ALA A 43 -14.53 -15.49 -3.22
CA ALA A 43 -14.74 -15.72 -1.79
C ALA A 43 -15.77 -14.76 -1.17
N ASN A 44 -16.34 -13.82 -1.93
CA ASN A 44 -17.23 -12.77 -1.44
C ASN A 44 -16.64 -11.98 -0.25
N THR A 45 -15.33 -11.70 -0.33
CA THR A 45 -14.58 -10.95 0.70
C THR A 45 -13.98 -9.68 0.09
N SER A 46 -13.84 -8.63 0.90
CA SER A 46 -13.32 -7.34 0.47
C SER A 46 -11.86 -7.19 0.89
N PRO A 47 -10.88 -7.01 -0.04
CA PRO A 47 -9.48 -6.83 0.31
C PRO A 47 -9.12 -5.39 0.69
N TYR A 48 -10.11 -4.54 0.92
CA TYR A 48 -9.93 -3.10 1.05
C TYR A 48 -10.02 -2.66 2.52
N PRO A 49 -9.17 -1.71 2.96
CA PRO A 49 -8.14 -1.00 2.20
C PRO A 49 -6.95 -1.88 1.79
N LEU A 50 -6.55 -1.82 0.53
CA LEU A 50 -5.46 -2.62 -0.03
C LEU A 50 -4.19 -1.77 -0.15
N ILE A 51 -3.06 -2.30 0.32
CA ILE A 51 -1.71 -1.79 0.07
C ILE A 51 -1.03 -2.80 -0.85
N TYR A 52 -0.83 -2.45 -2.11
CA TYR A 52 -0.20 -3.33 -3.09
C TYR A 52 1.19 -2.81 -3.51
N GLN A 53 2.24 -3.56 -3.18
CA GLN A 53 3.59 -3.27 -3.65
C GLN A 53 3.79 -3.81 -5.07
N THR A 54 4.11 -2.93 -6.01
CA THR A 54 4.56 -3.36 -7.35
C THR A 54 6.06 -3.67 -7.35
N SER A 55 6.55 -4.38 -8.37
CA SER A 55 7.89 -4.97 -8.37
C SER A 55 9.01 -3.95 -8.12
N ASN A 56 9.85 -4.24 -7.14
CA ASN A 56 10.94 -3.35 -6.72
C ASN A 56 12.31 -3.90 -7.16
N LYS A 57 13.21 -3.00 -7.54
CA LYS A 57 14.64 -3.31 -7.54
C LYS A 57 15.16 -3.01 -6.15
N SER A 58 15.82 -3.99 -5.52
CA SER A 58 16.52 -3.81 -4.26
C SER A 58 18.02 -3.94 -4.46
N VAL A 59 18.79 -3.11 -3.76
CA VAL A 59 20.25 -3.15 -3.72
C VAL A 59 20.65 -3.67 -2.35
N GLN A 60 21.23 -4.87 -2.31
CA GLN A 60 21.68 -5.52 -1.08
C GLN A 60 23.11 -5.10 -0.78
N GLN A 61 23.35 -4.59 0.44
CA GLN A 61 24.68 -4.27 0.93
C GLN A 61 25.09 -5.31 1.98
N THR A 62 26.03 -6.19 1.61
CA THR A 62 26.54 -7.23 2.52
C THR A 62 27.26 -6.61 3.73
N PHE A 63 28.04 -5.56 3.48
CA PHE A 63 28.67 -4.78 4.55
C PHE A 63 27.66 -3.77 5.10
N GLY A 64 27.34 -3.87 6.40
CA GLY A 64 26.29 -3.07 7.04
C GLY A 64 24.93 -3.78 7.14
N ASN A 65 24.74 -4.89 6.41
CA ASN A 65 23.51 -5.70 6.44
C ASN A 65 22.24 -4.84 6.23
N THR A 66 22.26 -4.08 5.13
CA THR A 66 21.20 -3.14 4.73
C THR A 66 20.72 -3.44 3.30
N CYS A 67 19.51 -2.97 2.99
CA CYS A 67 18.88 -3.12 1.69
C CYS A 67 18.20 -1.82 1.30
N GLU A 68 18.62 -1.22 0.19
CA GLU A 68 17.97 -0.05 -0.38
C GLU A 68 16.91 -0.50 -1.38
N ALA A 69 15.70 0.06 -1.29
CA ALA A 69 14.59 -0.26 -2.17
C ALA A 69 13.84 1.01 -2.59
N ASN A 70 13.54 1.13 -3.88
CA ASN A 70 12.56 2.08 -4.36
C ASN A 70 11.22 1.33 -4.37
N LEU A 71 10.31 1.71 -3.47
CA LEU A 71 8.99 1.12 -3.38
C LEU A 71 8.01 1.91 -4.23
N LYS A 72 7.17 1.18 -4.95
CA LYS A 72 5.95 1.72 -5.55
C LYS A 72 4.73 1.03 -4.94
N LEU A 73 4.02 1.74 -4.08
CA LEU A 73 2.85 1.27 -3.34
C LEU A 73 1.58 1.82 -3.97
N VAL A 74 0.65 0.94 -4.31
CA VAL A 74 -0.71 1.30 -4.72
C VAL A 74 -1.63 1.10 -3.52
N LEU A 75 -2.10 2.20 -2.96
CA LEU A 75 -3.09 2.20 -1.88
C LEU A 75 -4.46 2.34 -2.50
N ALA A 76 -5.40 1.50 -2.12
CA ALA A 76 -6.69 1.57 -2.74
C ALA A 76 -7.86 1.18 -1.86
N CYS A 77 -9.00 1.78 -2.20
CA CYS A 77 -10.27 1.59 -1.55
C CYS A 77 -11.33 1.32 -2.60
N ARG A 78 -12.23 0.38 -2.32
CA ARG A 78 -13.37 0.10 -3.18
C ARG A 78 -14.39 1.21 -3.04
N ASN A 79 -14.90 1.67 -4.18
CA ASN A 79 -16.15 2.42 -4.22
C ASN A 79 -17.25 1.50 -4.72
N THR A 80 -18.29 1.32 -3.91
CA THR A 80 -19.47 0.56 -4.32
C THR A 80 -20.42 1.39 -5.17
N GLU A 81 -20.31 2.73 -5.09
CA GLU A 81 -21.18 3.65 -5.83
C GLU A 81 -20.42 4.32 -6.99
N VAL A 82 -20.76 3.90 -8.20
CA VAL A 82 -20.21 4.44 -9.46
C VAL A 82 -20.74 5.83 -9.82
N SER A 83 -21.78 6.32 -9.12
CA SER A 83 -22.43 7.61 -9.37
C SER A 83 -21.94 8.75 -8.50
N LEU A 84 -20.95 8.52 -7.62
CA LEU A 84 -20.46 9.57 -6.72
C LEU A 84 -19.78 10.69 -7.52
N THR A 85 -20.07 11.93 -7.12
CA THR A 85 -19.36 13.11 -7.61
C THR A 85 -17.91 13.09 -7.12
N ASN A 86 -17.03 13.86 -7.78
CA ASN A 86 -15.63 13.96 -7.34
C ASN A 86 -15.50 14.46 -5.89
N GLU A 87 -16.39 15.35 -5.44
CA GLU A 87 -16.39 15.89 -4.07
C GLU A 87 -16.75 14.82 -3.04
N GLU A 88 -17.75 14.00 -3.33
CA GLU A 88 -18.15 12.88 -2.47
C GLU A 88 -17.07 11.80 -2.42
N ARG A 89 -16.44 11.48 -3.55
CA ARG A 89 -15.30 10.54 -3.62
C ARG A 89 -14.12 11.04 -2.81
N TRP A 90 -13.82 12.34 -2.93
CA TRP A 90 -12.76 12.96 -2.14
C TRP A 90 -13.05 12.87 -0.63
N ALA A 91 -14.29 13.17 -0.23
CA ALA A 91 -14.69 13.10 1.18
C ALA A 91 -14.70 11.66 1.72
N MET A 92 -15.24 10.69 0.98
CA MET A 92 -15.43 9.32 1.44
C MET A 92 -14.16 8.48 1.31
N SER A 93 -13.52 8.48 0.15
CA SER A 93 -12.44 7.55 -0.16
C SER A 93 -11.09 8.15 0.19
N TYR A 94 -10.81 9.38 -0.25
CA TYR A 94 -9.50 9.99 -0.02
C TYR A 94 -9.35 10.47 1.43
N LYS A 95 -10.26 11.32 1.88
CA LYS A 95 -10.14 11.97 3.20
C LYS A 95 -10.31 10.99 4.36
N ASN A 96 -11.26 10.06 4.29
CA ASN A 96 -11.56 9.17 5.41
C ASN A 96 -10.75 7.87 5.40
N ILE A 97 -10.24 7.42 4.24
CA ILE A 97 -9.58 6.11 4.12
C ILE A 97 -8.15 6.24 3.61
N LEU A 98 -7.94 6.77 2.41
CA LEU A 98 -6.63 6.72 1.76
C LEU A 98 -5.59 7.65 2.42
N TYR A 99 -5.92 8.91 2.73
CA TYR A 99 -4.96 9.80 3.42
C TYR A 99 -4.62 9.35 4.86
N PRO A 100 -5.58 8.89 5.68
CA PRO A 100 -5.25 8.26 6.95
C PRO A 100 -4.33 7.04 6.78
N LEU A 101 -4.53 6.24 5.73
CA LEU A 101 -3.66 5.11 5.41
C LEU A 101 -2.23 5.57 5.08
N VAL A 102 -2.08 6.61 4.25
CA VAL A 102 -0.77 7.23 3.98
C VAL A 102 -0.09 7.63 5.28
N ARG A 103 -0.77 8.39 6.14
CA ARG A 103 -0.21 8.86 7.42
C ARG A 103 0.19 7.72 8.34
N ASN A 104 -0.56 6.63 8.33
CA ASN A 104 -0.21 5.45 9.12
C ASN A 104 1.02 4.73 8.53
N ILE A 105 1.18 4.69 7.20
CA ILE A 105 2.39 4.17 6.55
C ILE A 105 3.61 5.03 6.89
N GLU A 106 3.48 6.36 6.88
CA GLU A 106 4.56 7.28 7.32
C GLU A 106 4.97 6.95 8.76
N LYS A 107 4.00 6.84 9.68
CA LYS A 107 4.25 6.45 11.08
C LYS A 107 4.91 5.08 11.19
N CYS A 108 4.52 4.12 10.36
CA CYS A 108 5.17 2.81 10.31
C CYS A 108 6.65 2.96 9.97
N PHE A 109 6.98 3.72 8.93
CA PHE A 109 8.38 3.93 8.53
C PHE A 109 9.17 4.68 9.59
N ASP A 110 8.59 5.70 10.22
CA ASP A 110 9.25 6.48 11.27
C ASP A 110 9.50 5.70 12.56
N ARG A 111 8.59 4.79 12.92
CA ARG A 111 8.55 4.22 14.28
C ARG A 111 8.93 2.74 14.35
N CYS A 112 9.02 2.03 13.23
CA CYS A 112 9.33 0.59 13.22
C CYS A 112 10.79 0.28 13.63
N GLY A 113 11.69 1.27 13.54
CA GLY A 113 13.10 1.13 13.91
C GLY A 113 13.96 0.33 12.92
N VAL A 114 13.37 -0.16 11.82
CA VAL A 114 14.09 -0.93 10.78
C VAL A 114 14.07 -0.28 9.41
N VAL A 115 13.29 0.79 9.24
CA VAL A 115 13.23 1.59 8.01
C VAL A 115 13.92 2.91 8.25
N ASN A 116 14.84 3.26 7.36
CA ASN A 116 15.43 4.58 7.25
C ASN A 116 14.96 5.20 5.93
N TRP A 117 14.34 6.36 6.00
CA TRP A 117 13.76 7.05 4.86
C TRP A 117 13.82 8.56 5.08
N SER A 118 13.71 9.33 3.99
CA SER A 118 13.94 10.78 4.04
C SER A 118 12.74 11.60 4.54
N GLY A 119 11.59 10.97 4.78
CA GLY A 119 10.31 11.65 4.98
C GLY A 119 9.66 12.17 3.68
N ASN A 120 10.31 11.99 2.53
CA ASN A 120 9.81 12.44 1.23
C ASN A 120 9.39 11.26 0.35
N TYR A 121 8.32 11.47 -0.40
CA TYR A 121 7.78 10.53 -1.38
C TYR A 121 6.96 11.29 -2.41
N ASP A 122 6.81 10.71 -3.60
CA ASP A 122 5.91 11.21 -4.62
C ASP A 122 4.53 10.56 -4.42
N MET A 123 3.46 11.36 -4.53
CA MET A 123 2.09 10.90 -4.40
C MET A 123 1.29 11.28 -5.65
N GLN A 124 0.53 10.33 -6.18
CA GLN A 124 -0.42 10.56 -7.25
C GLN A 124 -1.78 9.94 -6.95
N GLU A 125 -2.84 10.73 -7.09
CA GLU A 125 -4.22 10.29 -6.92
C GLU A 125 -4.80 9.80 -8.25
N PHE A 126 -5.52 8.69 -8.19
CA PHE A 126 -6.15 8.06 -9.32
C PHE A 126 -7.63 7.81 -9.05
N PRO A 127 -8.50 8.78 -9.36
CA PRO A 127 -9.92 8.59 -9.30
C PRO A 127 -10.38 7.61 -10.40
N ASN A 128 -11.21 6.64 -10.04
CA ASN A 128 -11.75 5.62 -10.94
C ASN A 128 -10.65 4.86 -11.70
N TYR A 129 -9.57 4.51 -11.01
CA TYR A 129 -8.60 3.55 -11.54
C TYR A 129 -9.40 2.31 -11.96
N GLY A 130 -9.29 1.86 -13.22
CA GLY A 130 -10.09 0.72 -13.72
C GLY A 130 -11.21 1.04 -14.73
N ASN A 131 -11.75 2.26 -14.83
CA ASN A 131 -12.94 2.55 -15.67
C ASN A 131 -12.70 3.01 -17.14
N GLY A 132 -11.96 2.25 -17.94
CA GLY A 132 -11.47 2.67 -19.27
C GLY A 132 -11.12 1.50 -20.16
N LYS A 133 -11.09 1.71 -21.49
CA LYS A 133 -10.87 0.64 -22.49
C LYS A 133 -9.50 -0.05 -22.42
N ASP A 134 -8.54 0.54 -21.69
CA ASP A 134 -7.16 0.06 -21.55
C ASP A 134 -6.82 -0.41 -20.12
N ASN A 135 -7.81 -0.73 -19.27
CA ASN A 135 -7.56 -0.80 -17.83
C ASN A 135 -7.19 -2.18 -17.23
N PHE A 136 -6.29 -2.06 -16.26
CA PHE A 136 -5.41 -3.03 -15.56
C PHE A 136 -6.08 -3.85 -14.43
N THR A 137 -7.36 -3.58 -14.09
CA THR A 137 -8.03 -4.23 -12.93
C THR A 137 -9.54 -4.47 -13.14
N LEU A 138 -10.08 -5.53 -12.52
CA LEU A 138 -11.49 -5.94 -12.59
C LEU A 138 -12.45 -5.08 -11.76
N ASP A 139 -11.96 -4.41 -10.72
CA ASP A 139 -12.73 -3.53 -9.84
C ASP A 139 -12.54 -2.05 -10.19
N VAL A 140 -13.59 -1.24 -9.96
CA VAL A 140 -13.51 0.23 -9.95
C VAL A 140 -13.18 0.68 -8.52
N TRP A 141 -12.06 1.38 -8.38
CA TRP A 141 -11.49 1.75 -7.10
C TRP A 141 -10.89 3.15 -7.15
N ASP A 142 -10.86 3.80 -5.99
CA ASP A 142 -10.03 4.98 -5.76
C ASP A 142 -8.66 4.55 -5.27
N ALA A 143 -7.61 5.14 -5.85
CA ALA A 143 -6.25 4.78 -5.52
C ALA A 143 -5.35 5.99 -5.30
N ILE A 144 -4.36 5.81 -4.43
CA ILE A 144 -3.19 6.66 -4.29
C ILE A 144 -1.96 5.80 -4.61
N VAL A 145 -1.13 6.26 -5.53
CA VAL A 145 0.18 5.66 -5.78
C VAL A 145 1.23 6.46 -5.04
N ILE A 146 2.08 5.76 -4.28
CA ILE A 146 3.21 6.31 -3.55
C ILE A 146 4.50 5.72 -4.11
N ASP A 147 5.39 6.58 -4.56
CA ASP A 147 6.77 6.23 -4.91
C ASP A 147 7.71 6.75 -3.81
N VAL A 148 8.34 5.82 -3.07
CA VAL A 148 9.16 6.14 -1.90
C VAL A 148 10.47 5.36 -1.90
N LYS A 149 11.56 6.03 -1.52
CA LYS A 149 12.86 5.39 -1.34
C LYS A 149 13.08 5.08 0.13
N ILE A 150 13.38 3.83 0.43
CA ILE A 150 13.67 3.38 1.79
C ILE A 150 14.96 2.57 1.83
N GLN A 151 15.58 2.56 2.99
CA GLN A 151 16.63 1.63 3.37
C GLN A 151 16.13 0.78 4.53
N ILE A 152 16.19 -0.54 4.38
CA ILE A 152 15.82 -1.50 5.42
C ILE A 152 17.11 -2.04 6.04
N ILE A 153 17.14 -2.10 7.37
CA ILE A 153 18.23 -2.73 8.13
C ILE A 153 17.76 -4.07 8.72
N SER A 154 18.69 -5.01 8.86
CA SER A 154 18.39 -6.37 9.34
C SER A 154 18.26 -6.45 10.87
N ASN A 155 17.31 -5.71 11.44
CA ASN A 155 16.99 -5.72 12.87
C ASN A 155 15.55 -6.21 13.12
N CYS A 156 15.21 -6.43 14.40
CA CYS A 156 13.84 -6.72 14.82
C CYS A 156 12.98 -5.46 14.75
N ILE A 157 11.73 -5.61 14.29
CA ILE A 157 10.77 -4.52 14.24
C ILE A 157 10.30 -4.16 15.65
N SER A 158 10.27 -2.88 15.95
CA SER A 158 9.71 -2.35 17.20
C SER A 158 8.19 -2.28 17.13
N GLN A 159 7.52 -2.35 18.28
CA GLN A 159 6.09 -2.13 18.36
C GLN A 159 5.74 -0.68 17.96
N ILE A 160 4.94 -0.53 16.91
CA ILE A 160 4.53 0.78 16.38
C ILE A 160 3.33 1.28 17.19
N ARG A 161 3.44 2.50 17.74
CA ARG A 161 2.33 3.21 18.38
C ARG A 161 1.73 4.18 17.35
N PHE A 162 0.42 4.13 17.12
CA PHE A 162 -0.28 4.96 16.12
C PHE A 162 -0.94 6.18 16.73
#